data_AF-A0A929D0Z5-F1
#
_entry.id   AF-A0A929D0Z5-F1
#
_cell.length_a   1.000
_cell.length_b   1.000
_cell.length_c   1.000
_cell.angle_alpha   90.00
_cell.angle_beta   90.00
_cell.angle_gamma   90.00
#
_symmetry.space_group_name_H-M   'P 1'
#
loop_
_entity.id
_entity.type
_entity.pdbx_description
1 polymer ?
#
loop_
_entity_poly.entity_id
_entity_poly.type
_entity_poly.pdbx_seq_one_letter_code
_entity_poly.pdbx_strand_id
1 'polypeptide(L)'
;MSLVNQVLLHENNRIGADFEQWLEVGGGEGLQKALAHPASILELIKDAGLKGLGGSGFPTHVKWGFIVNQKSEGDKYLICNGNEDEPGTFKDRVLLEETPHQVIEGAVIAAVATGINRIVFYINPELDKALEAMEKAVNQWIESDLYKSVNDLMEGILELRIHRTSGHYIGGEETAAIESVEGKFPFP
;
A
#
# COMPACT_ATOMS: atom_id res chain seq x y z
N MET A 1 15.59 13.23 25.57
CA MET A 1 15.48 13.10 24.10
C MET A 1 14.01 12.83 23.83
N SER A 2 13.31 13.69 23.08
CA SER A 2 11.97 13.33 22.63
C SER A 2 12.10 12.06 21.82
N LEU A 3 11.34 11.02 22.15
CA LEU A 3 11.17 9.88 21.28
C LEU A 3 10.84 10.44 19.90
N VAL A 4 11.69 10.14 18.91
CA VAL A 4 11.37 10.40 17.52
C VAL A 4 10.03 9.69 17.29
N ASN A 5 9.03 10.39 16.76
CA ASN A 5 7.74 9.80 16.45
C ASN A 5 7.93 8.84 15.27
N GLN A 6 8.44 7.65 15.57
CA GLN A 6 8.79 6.63 14.59
C GLN A 6 7.51 5.87 14.24
N VAL A 7 7.00 6.10 13.04
CA VAL A 7 5.79 5.43 12.53
C VAL A 7 6.16 4.16 11.76
N LEU A 8 7.18 4.25 10.91
CA LEU A 8 7.66 3.12 10.10
C LEU A 8 8.68 2.30 10.89
N LEU A 9 8.56 0.98 10.82
CA LEU A 9 9.44 0.03 11.52
C LEU A 9 9.50 0.26 13.04
N HIS A 10 8.45 0.85 13.62
CA HIS A 10 8.29 0.91 15.06
C HIS A 10 8.31 -0.51 15.62
N GLU A 11 9.03 -0.74 16.72
CA GLU A 11 9.28 -2.08 17.26
C GLU A 11 7.99 -2.88 17.50
N ASN A 12 6.95 -2.23 18.04
CA ASN A 12 5.64 -2.86 18.26
C ASN A 12 4.93 -3.29 16.97
N ASN A 13 5.27 -2.68 15.83
CA ASN A 13 4.62 -2.99 14.55
C ASN A 13 5.37 -4.09 13.78
N ARG A 14 6.57 -4.48 14.24
CA ARG A 14 7.42 -5.50 13.61
C ARG A 14 7.02 -6.91 14.04
N ILE A 15 5.81 -7.29 13.69
CA ILE A 15 5.14 -8.53 14.10
C ILE A 15 4.96 -9.50 12.94
N GLY A 16 5.43 -9.14 11.75
CA GLY A 16 5.28 -9.94 10.53
C GLY A 16 3.82 -10.09 10.11
N ALA A 17 3.50 -11.24 9.52
CA ALA A 17 2.15 -11.59 9.07
C ALA A 17 1.33 -12.25 10.20
N ASP A 18 1.09 -11.48 11.26
CA ASP A 18 0.21 -11.79 12.37
C ASP A 18 -0.87 -10.71 12.50
N PHE A 19 -2.07 -11.01 11.99
CA PHE A 19 -3.16 -10.05 11.95
C PHE A 19 -3.77 -9.79 13.34
N GLU A 20 -3.83 -10.78 14.22
CA GLU A 20 -4.37 -10.59 15.56
C GLU A 20 -3.45 -9.67 16.36
N GLN A 21 -2.15 -9.93 16.32
CA GLN A 21 -1.18 -9.07 16.97
C GLN A 21 -1.16 -7.67 16.34
N TRP A 22 -1.44 -7.53 15.04
CA TRP A 22 -1.57 -6.21 14.38
C TRP A 22 -2.67 -5.39 15.04
N LEU A 23 -3.83 -5.99 15.29
CA LEU A 23 -4.93 -5.31 15.98
C LEU A 23 -4.57 -4.98 17.44
N GLU A 24 -3.89 -5.87 18.16
CA GLU A 24 -3.49 -5.64 19.56
C GLU A 24 -2.56 -4.43 19.74
N VAL A 25 -1.70 -4.16 18.76
CA VAL A 25 -0.76 -3.02 18.80
C VAL A 25 -1.35 -1.71 18.25
N GLY A 26 -2.66 -1.68 17.98
CA GLY A 26 -3.38 -0.50 17.49
C GLY A 26 -3.53 -0.43 15.96
N GLY A 27 -3.18 -1.51 15.25
CA GLY A 27 -3.48 -1.67 13.84
C GLY A 27 -4.99 -1.63 13.57
N GLY A 28 -5.38 -1.06 12.44
CA GLY A 28 -6.78 -0.87 12.07
C GLY A 28 -7.42 0.40 12.64
N GLU A 29 -6.85 1.04 13.68
CA GLU A 29 -7.39 2.30 14.20
C GLU A 29 -7.36 3.43 13.16
N GLY A 30 -6.30 3.47 12.34
CA GLY A 30 -6.16 4.42 11.24
C GLY A 30 -7.25 4.20 10.19
N LEU A 31 -7.44 2.93 9.81
CA LEU A 31 -8.49 2.55 8.87
C LEU A 31 -9.91 2.85 9.39
N GLN A 32 -10.20 2.58 10.66
CA GLN A 32 -11.50 2.89 11.26
C GLN A 32 -11.80 4.40 11.18
N LYS A 33 -10.82 5.25 11.47
CA LYS A 33 -10.94 6.71 11.30
C LYS A 33 -11.14 7.11 9.84
N ALA A 34 -10.42 6.46 8.93
CA ALA A 34 -10.55 6.67 7.49
C ALA A 34 -11.97 6.31 6.99
N LEU A 35 -12.53 5.19 7.44
CA LEU A 35 -13.90 4.76 7.09
C LEU A 35 -14.97 5.69 7.68
N ALA A 36 -14.74 6.24 8.88
CA ALA A 36 -15.67 7.19 9.51
C ALA A 36 -15.67 8.55 8.79
N HIS A 37 -14.52 8.99 8.26
CA HIS A 37 -14.36 10.29 7.61
C HIS A 37 -13.60 10.24 6.26
N PRO A 38 -14.08 9.50 5.24
CA PRO A 38 -13.34 9.28 3.99
C PRO A 38 -12.97 10.58 3.28
N ALA A 39 -13.91 11.53 3.24
CA ALA A 39 -13.73 12.83 2.58
C ALA A 39 -12.65 13.72 3.22
N SER A 40 -12.24 13.43 4.46
CA SER A 40 -11.23 14.22 5.19
C SER A 40 -9.80 13.76 4.94
N ILE A 41 -9.60 12.54 4.42
CA ILE A 41 -8.28 11.89 4.37
C ILE A 41 -7.29 12.72 3.53
N LEU A 42 -7.74 13.26 2.39
CA LEU A 42 -6.86 14.01 1.50
C LEU A 42 -6.34 15.31 2.14
N GLU A 43 -7.20 16.02 2.88
CA GLU A 43 -6.82 17.24 3.59
C GLU A 43 -5.89 16.91 4.77
N LEU A 44 -6.14 15.82 5.50
CA LEU A 44 -5.23 15.35 6.56
C LEU A 44 -3.82 15.03 6.02
N ILE A 45 -3.73 14.39 4.85
CA ILE A 45 -2.44 14.09 4.19
C ILE A 45 -1.72 15.37 3.76
N LYS A 46 -2.49 16.36 3.29
CA LYS A 46 -1.96 17.68 2.92
C LYS A 46 -1.42 18.42 4.13
N ASP A 47 -2.18 18.48 5.23
CA ASP A 47 -1.80 19.14 6.47
C ASP A 47 -0.57 18.47 7.12
N ALA A 48 -0.47 17.13 7.00
CA ALA A 48 0.69 16.37 7.44
C ALA A 48 1.95 16.64 6.57
N GLY A 49 1.81 17.28 5.41
CA GLY A 49 2.93 17.57 4.51
C GLY A 49 3.57 16.33 3.90
N LEU A 50 2.83 15.21 3.78
CA LEU A 50 3.36 13.94 3.30
C LEU A 50 3.80 14.05 1.83
N LYS A 51 4.99 13.51 1.55
CA LYS A 51 5.62 13.43 0.23
C LYS A 51 5.92 11.99 -0.15
N GLY A 52 6.04 11.72 -1.45
CA GLY A 52 6.42 10.41 -1.97
C GLY A 52 7.82 9.98 -1.51
N LEU A 53 7.91 8.74 -1.03
CA LEU A 53 9.13 8.16 -0.45
C LEU A 53 10.01 7.38 -1.46
N GLY A 54 9.66 7.43 -2.75
CA GLY A 54 10.40 6.75 -3.83
C GLY A 54 11.60 7.52 -4.37
N GLY A 55 11.68 8.84 -4.16
CA GLY A 55 12.84 9.66 -4.56
C GLY A 55 12.48 11.04 -5.15
N SER A 56 11.31 11.18 -5.77
CA SER A 56 10.86 12.46 -6.35
C SER A 56 10.34 13.46 -5.32
N GLY A 57 9.97 13.00 -4.11
CA GLY A 57 9.43 13.86 -3.06
C GLY A 57 8.12 14.57 -3.45
N PHE A 58 7.39 14.04 -4.42
CA PHE A 58 6.15 14.65 -4.93
C PHE A 58 5.07 14.67 -3.83
N PRO A 59 4.30 15.75 -3.62
CA PRO A 59 3.28 15.81 -2.58
C PRO A 59 2.19 14.74 -2.77
N THR A 60 1.99 13.90 -1.76
CA THR A 60 1.09 12.74 -1.85
C THR A 60 -0.37 13.17 -2.09
N HIS A 61 -0.84 14.20 -1.40
CA HIS A 61 -2.20 14.72 -1.56
C HIS A 61 -2.47 15.24 -2.99
N VAL A 62 -1.47 15.82 -3.67
CA VAL A 62 -1.61 16.26 -5.06
C VAL A 62 -1.77 15.06 -5.98
N LYS A 63 -0.91 14.04 -5.83
CA LYS A 63 -0.97 12.81 -6.64
C LYS A 63 -2.32 12.11 -6.49
N TRP A 64 -2.77 11.95 -5.25
CA TRP A 64 -4.06 11.32 -4.95
C TRP A 64 -5.25 12.17 -5.42
N GLY A 65 -5.13 13.49 -5.37
CA GLY A 65 -6.14 14.42 -5.87
C GLY A 65 -6.42 14.26 -7.37
N PHE A 66 -5.45 13.84 -8.18
CA PHE A 66 -5.70 13.53 -9.59
C PHE A 66 -6.66 12.35 -9.76
N ILE A 67 -6.55 11.33 -8.91
CA ILE A 67 -7.41 10.13 -8.93
C ILE A 67 -8.82 10.44 -8.44
N VAL A 68 -8.93 11.24 -7.36
CA VAL A 68 -10.21 11.68 -6.80
C VAL A 68 -11.01 12.48 -7.84
N ASN A 69 -10.34 13.37 -8.58
CA ASN A 69 -10.99 14.22 -9.58
C ASN A 69 -11.28 13.50 -10.90
N GLN A 70 -10.77 12.28 -11.09
CA GLN A 70 -11.00 11.51 -12.31
C GLN A 70 -12.41 10.91 -12.30
N LYS A 71 -13.23 11.36 -13.25
CA LYS A 71 -14.58 10.84 -13.55
C LYS A 71 -14.50 9.62 -14.47
N SER A 72 -13.87 8.55 -13.98
CA SER A 72 -13.86 7.25 -14.67
C SER A 72 -14.92 6.34 -14.05
N GLU A 73 -15.72 5.67 -14.88
CA GLU A 73 -16.62 4.59 -14.47
C GLU A 73 -15.91 3.22 -14.41
N GLY A 74 -14.65 3.16 -14.85
CA GLY A 74 -13.84 1.94 -14.85
C GLY A 74 -12.98 1.76 -13.60
N ASP A 75 -12.28 0.62 -13.56
CA ASP A 75 -11.36 0.29 -12.48
C ASP A 75 -10.26 1.35 -12.30
N LYS A 76 -9.96 1.64 -11.03
CA LYS A 76 -8.87 2.51 -10.59
C LYS A 76 -7.86 1.66 -9.83
N TYR A 77 -6.60 1.73 -10.24
CA TYR A 77 -5.52 0.88 -9.73
C TYR A 77 -4.60 1.65 -8.78
N LEU A 78 -4.19 0.99 -7.70
CA LEU A 78 -3.01 1.32 -6.91
C LEU A 78 -1.97 0.23 -7.14
N ILE A 79 -0.80 0.62 -7.64
CA ILE A 79 0.36 -0.26 -7.69
C ILE A 79 1.28 0.12 -6.52
N CYS A 80 1.26 -0.69 -5.46
CA CYS A 80 2.19 -0.61 -4.34
C CYS A 80 3.54 -1.20 -4.77
N ASN A 81 4.45 -0.32 -5.19
CA ASN A 81 5.75 -0.72 -5.75
C ASN A 81 6.73 -1.15 -4.65
N GLY A 82 7.02 -2.45 -4.60
CA GLY A 82 8.01 -3.09 -3.75
C GLY A 82 9.10 -3.79 -4.57
N ASN A 83 9.45 -3.26 -5.74
CA ASN A 83 10.48 -3.83 -6.60
C ASN A 83 11.90 -3.67 -6.02
N GLU A 84 12.18 -2.51 -5.42
CA GLU A 84 13.42 -2.20 -4.68
C GLU A 84 14.75 -2.70 -5.31
N ASP A 85 14.97 -2.42 -6.59
CA ASP A 85 16.18 -2.83 -7.32
C ASP A 85 17.32 -1.79 -7.29
N GLU A 86 17.13 -0.65 -6.61
CA GLU A 86 18.16 0.40 -6.50
C GLU A 86 19.29 -0.05 -5.56
N PRO A 87 20.56 -0.10 -6.03
CA PRO A 87 21.68 -0.52 -5.21
C PRO A 87 21.78 0.24 -3.88
N GLY A 88 21.75 -0.49 -2.76
CA GLY A 88 21.84 0.07 -1.41
C GLY A 88 20.49 0.45 -0.77
N THR A 89 19.37 0.24 -1.47
CA THR A 89 18.02 0.43 -0.92
C THR A 89 17.49 -0.92 -0.40
N PHE A 90 16.99 -0.95 0.83
CA PHE A 90 16.44 -2.16 1.48
C PHE A 90 15.27 -1.85 2.43
N LYS A 91 14.78 -0.61 2.41
CA LYS A 91 13.73 -0.10 3.29
C LYS A 91 12.38 -0.78 3.02
N ASP A 92 12.04 -1.02 1.75
CA ASP A 92 10.76 -1.55 1.32
C ASP A 92 10.72 -3.05 1.60
N ARG A 93 11.80 -3.78 1.31
CA ARG A 93 11.96 -5.18 1.72
C ARG A 93 11.70 -5.37 3.21
N VAL A 94 12.30 -4.54 4.06
CA VAL A 94 12.12 -4.64 5.52
C VAL A 94 10.67 -4.32 5.91
N LEU A 95 10.01 -3.35 5.27
CA LEU A 95 8.60 -3.04 5.53
C LEU A 95 7.68 -4.22 5.13
N LEU A 96 7.93 -4.84 3.98
CA LEU A 96 7.15 -5.97 3.48
C LEU A 96 7.37 -7.24 4.31
N GLU A 97 8.60 -7.49 4.77
CA GLU A 97 8.95 -8.65 5.61
C GLU A 97 8.40 -8.50 7.04
N GLU A 98 8.60 -7.33 7.66
CA GLU A 98 8.44 -7.17 9.11
C GLU A 98 7.13 -6.51 9.51
N THR A 99 6.55 -5.68 8.63
CA THR A 99 5.35 -4.89 8.89
C THR A 99 4.29 -4.98 7.77
N PRO A 100 4.02 -6.17 7.20
CA PRO A 100 3.16 -6.31 6.02
C PRO A 100 1.75 -5.73 6.23
N HIS A 101 1.17 -5.89 7.42
CA HIS A 101 -0.15 -5.34 7.73
C HIS A 101 -0.19 -3.81 7.70
N GLN A 102 0.90 -3.13 8.10
CA GLN A 102 0.99 -1.67 8.02
C GLN A 102 1.00 -1.20 6.55
N VAL A 103 1.67 -1.94 5.67
CA VAL A 103 1.70 -1.66 4.22
C VAL A 103 0.30 -1.85 3.62
N ILE A 104 -0.36 -2.96 3.94
CA ILE A 104 -1.71 -3.27 3.44
C ILE A 104 -2.72 -2.23 3.96
N GLU A 105 -2.69 -1.88 5.25
CA GLU A 105 -3.59 -0.87 5.82
C GLU A 105 -3.43 0.48 5.12
N GLY A 106 -2.19 0.91 4.87
CA GLY A 106 -1.92 2.14 4.13
C GLY A 106 -2.49 2.12 2.71
N ALA A 107 -2.39 0.98 2.02
CA ALA A 107 -2.95 0.81 0.68
C ALA A 107 -4.49 0.83 0.69
N VAL A 108 -5.11 0.21 1.69
CA VAL A 108 -6.57 0.20 1.87
C VAL A 108 -7.10 1.59 2.25
N ILE A 109 -6.40 2.34 3.09
CA ILE A 109 -6.73 3.74 3.39
C ILE A 109 -6.63 4.60 2.12
N ALA A 110 -5.62 4.36 1.27
CA ALA A 110 -5.53 5.03 -0.03
C ALA A 110 -6.76 4.73 -0.89
N ALA A 111 -7.19 3.47 -0.96
CA ALA A 111 -8.42 3.09 -1.67
C ALA A 111 -9.66 3.82 -1.15
N VAL A 112 -9.85 3.89 0.17
CA VAL A 112 -10.94 4.65 0.79
C VAL A 112 -10.89 6.14 0.43
N ALA A 113 -9.69 6.72 0.38
CA ALA A 113 -9.50 8.14 0.07
C ALA A 113 -9.75 8.49 -1.40
N THR A 114 -9.45 7.57 -2.32
CA THR A 114 -9.40 7.87 -3.76
C THR A 114 -10.41 7.10 -4.62
N GLY A 115 -11.12 6.13 -4.04
CA GLY A 115 -12.00 5.22 -4.76
C GLY A 115 -11.25 4.22 -5.64
N ILE A 116 -10.03 3.83 -5.26
CA ILE A 116 -9.27 2.78 -5.95
C ILE A 116 -9.88 1.43 -5.59
N ASN A 117 -10.21 0.61 -6.59
CA ASN A 117 -10.80 -0.71 -6.38
C ASN A 117 -9.88 -1.88 -6.73
N ARG A 118 -8.71 -1.62 -7.31
CA ARG A 118 -7.72 -2.65 -7.59
C ARG A 118 -6.41 -2.28 -6.90
N ILE A 119 -6.04 -2.98 -5.84
CA ILE A 119 -4.75 -2.81 -5.17
C ILE A 119 -3.82 -3.96 -5.59
N VAL A 120 -2.67 -3.60 -6.14
CA VAL A 120 -1.66 -4.51 -6.63
C VAL A 120 -0.37 -4.29 -5.83
N PHE A 121 0.04 -5.28 -5.04
CA PHE A 121 1.35 -5.29 -4.41
C PHE A 121 2.36 -5.85 -5.42
N TYR A 122 3.16 -4.96 -6.01
CA TYR A 122 4.12 -5.27 -7.07
C TYR A 122 5.50 -5.55 -6.45
N ILE A 123 5.78 -6.82 -6.16
CA ILE A 123 6.89 -7.24 -5.29
C ILE A 123 7.95 -8.00 -6.09
N ASN A 124 9.22 -7.70 -5.82
CA ASN A 124 10.35 -8.33 -6.50
C ASN A 124 10.37 -9.84 -6.27
N PRO A 125 10.47 -10.68 -7.33
CA PRO A 125 10.51 -12.12 -7.21
C PRO A 125 11.71 -12.66 -6.42
N GLU A 126 12.80 -11.90 -6.26
CA GLU A 126 13.97 -12.32 -5.49
C GLU A 126 13.78 -12.14 -3.96
N LEU A 127 12.71 -11.46 -3.53
CA LEU A 127 12.41 -11.19 -2.13
C LEU A 127 11.46 -12.26 -1.54
N ASP A 128 11.92 -13.52 -1.49
CA ASP A 128 11.10 -14.67 -1.07
C ASP A 128 10.39 -14.45 0.28
N LYS A 129 11.09 -13.90 1.27
CA LYS A 129 10.52 -13.64 2.60
C LYS A 129 9.44 -12.57 2.58
N ALA A 130 9.64 -11.52 1.77
CA ALA A 130 8.66 -10.45 1.61
C ALA A 130 7.41 -10.99 0.92
N LEU A 131 7.58 -11.83 -0.11
CA LEU A 131 6.47 -12.49 -0.79
C LEU A 131 5.68 -13.40 0.16
N GLU A 132 6.35 -14.26 0.93
CA GLU A 132 5.69 -15.14 1.90
C GLU A 132 4.90 -14.36 2.95
N ALA A 133 5.51 -13.32 3.53
CA ALA A 133 4.87 -12.47 4.53
C ALA A 133 3.66 -11.73 3.95
N MET A 134 3.80 -11.13 2.75
CA MET A 134 2.72 -10.40 2.10
C MET A 134 1.59 -11.32 1.63
N GLU A 135 1.89 -12.51 1.08
CA GLU A 135 0.87 -13.49 0.67
C GLU A 135 0.03 -13.92 1.87
N LYS A 136 0.68 -14.24 3.00
CA LYS A 136 -0.03 -14.59 4.23
C LYS A 136 -0.86 -13.41 4.76
N ALA A 137 -0.28 -12.21 4.81
CA ALA A 137 -0.97 -11.03 5.34
C ALA A 137 -2.15 -10.60 4.47
N VAL A 138 -2.04 -10.67 3.13
CA VAL A 138 -3.15 -10.36 2.20
C VAL A 138 -4.31 -11.33 2.42
N ASN A 139 -4.03 -12.64 2.56
CA ASN A 139 -5.08 -13.63 2.83
C ASN A 139 -5.79 -13.35 4.16
N GLN A 140 -5.05 -13.05 5.24
CA GLN A 140 -5.63 -12.65 6.53
C GLN A 140 -6.50 -11.40 6.41
N TRP A 141 -6.06 -10.40 5.63
CA TRP A 141 -6.85 -9.20 5.37
C TRP A 141 -8.15 -9.53 4.64
N ILE A 142 -8.11 -10.31 3.55
CA ILE A 142 -9.31 -10.68 2.76
C ILE A 142 -10.38 -11.36 3.63
N GLU A 143 -9.98 -12.14 4.64
CA GLU A 143 -10.89 -12.83 5.55
C GLU A 143 -11.40 -11.94 6.72
N SER A 144 -10.73 -10.81 6.97
CA SER A 144 -10.98 -9.93 8.13
C SER A 144 -12.25 -9.10 8.03
N ASP A 145 -12.80 -8.71 9.18
CA ASP A 145 -13.95 -7.80 9.25
C ASP A 145 -13.60 -6.35 8.87
N LEU A 146 -12.33 -5.95 9.01
CA LEU A 146 -11.84 -4.66 8.53
C LEU A 146 -11.94 -4.58 7.01
N TYR A 147 -11.48 -5.61 6.31
CA TYR A 147 -11.59 -5.67 4.85
C TYR A 147 -13.03 -5.71 4.38
N LYS A 148 -13.90 -6.51 5.02
CA LYS A 148 -15.34 -6.53 4.73
C LYS A 148 -15.96 -5.14 4.86
N SER A 149 -15.64 -4.42 5.95
CA SER A 149 -16.13 -3.06 6.17
C SER A 149 -15.71 -2.09 5.06
N VAL A 150 -14.47 -2.20 4.56
CA VAL A 150 -14.02 -1.41 3.41
C VAL A 150 -14.74 -1.83 2.15
N ASN A 151 -14.83 -3.13 1.91
CA ASN A 151 -15.42 -3.64 0.68
C ASN A 151 -16.91 -3.29 0.60
N ASP A 152 -17.64 -3.32 1.71
CA ASP A 152 -19.03 -2.88 1.81
C ASP A 152 -19.19 -1.38 1.46
N LEU A 153 -18.29 -0.52 1.96
CA LEU A 153 -18.24 0.90 1.58
C LEU A 153 -18.01 1.07 0.07
N MET A 154 -17.29 0.14 -0.54
CA MET A 154 -16.95 0.12 -1.96
C MET A 154 -17.89 -0.76 -2.80
N GLU A 155 -19.06 -1.13 -2.30
CA GLU A 155 -20.05 -1.94 -3.04
C GLU A 155 -19.53 -3.32 -3.49
N GLY A 156 -18.58 -3.89 -2.75
CA GLY A 156 -18.05 -5.23 -2.96
C GLY A 156 -16.99 -5.36 -4.05
N ILE A 157 -16.52 -4.24 -4.63
CA ILE A 157 -15.67 -4.26 -5.82
C ILE A 157 -14.16 -4.19 -5.54
N LEU A 158 -13.74 -4.04 -4.28
CA LEU A 158 -12.33 -3.97 -3.90
C LEU A 158 -11.65 -5.33 -4.10
N GLU A 159 -10.46 -5.32 -4.69
CA GLU A 159 -9.62 -6.49 -4.86
C GLU A 159 -8.18 -6.19 -4.44
N LEU A 160 -7.59 -7.11 -3.69
CA LEU A 160 -6.17 -7.11 -3.33
C LEU A 160 -5.48 -8.26 -4.07
N ARG A 161 -4.37 -7.98 -4.75
CA ARG A 161 -3.54 -9.02 -5.37
C ARG A 161 -2.06 -8.74 -5.23
N ILE A 162 -1.27 -9.81 -5.23
CA ILE A 162 0.19 -9.73 -5.35
C ILE A 162 0.56 -10.02 -6.80
N HIS A 163 1.44 -9.19 -7.35
CA HIS A 163 2.01 -9.35 -8.67
C HIS A 163 3.54 -9.36 -8.55
N ARG A 164 4.17 -10.45 -8.99
CA ARG A 164 5.63 -10.55 -9.02
C ARG A 164 6.16 -9.65 -10.13
N THR A 165 7.15 -8.80 -9.84
CA THR A 165 7.73 -7.91 -10.85
C THR A 165 8.56 -8.69 -11.88
N SER A 166 9.17 -7.97 -12.84
CA SER A 166 10.14 -8.55 -13.76
C SER A 166 11.46 -8.97 -13.11
N GLY A 167 11.73 -8.59 -11.86
CA GLY A 167 13.03 -8.77 -11.20
C GLY A 167 14.16 -7.96 -11.88
N HIS A 168 13.81 -6.90 -12.61
CA HIS A 168 14.77 -6.04 -13.28
C HIS A 168 14.55 -4.58 -12.89
N TYR A 169 15.65 -3.85 -12.74
CA TYR A 169 15.66 -2.43 -12.35
C TYR A 169 14.65 -1.58 -13.11
N ILE A 170 14.53 -1.77 -14.44
CA ILE A 170 13.60 -1.00 -15.28
C ILE A 170 12.13 -1.25 -14.92
N GLY A 171 11.79 -2.42 -14.38
CA GLY A 171 10.45 -2.76 -13.92
C GLY A 171 9.99 -1.94 -12.71
N GLY A 172 10.92 -1.31 -11.99
CA GLY A 172 10.61 -0.43 -10.86
C GLY A 172 10.13 0.97 -11.26
N GLU A 173 10.24 1.36 -12.54
CA GLU A 173 9.75 2.63 -13.05
C GLU A 173 8.20 2.63 -13.13
N GLU A 174 7.56 3.77 -12.91
CA GLU A 174 6.09 3.88 -12.74
C GLU A 174 5.33 3.37 -13.98
N THR A 175 5.73 3.76 -15.18
CA THR A 175 5.08 3.34 -16.43
C THR A 175 5.41 1.89 -16.79
N ALA A 176 6.65 1.44 -16.55
CA ALA A 176 7.02 0.03 -16.72
C ALA A 176 6.23 -0.91 -15.80
N ALA A 177 5.96 -0.50 -14.55
CA ALA A 177 5.14 -1.26 -13.62
C ALA A 177 3.68 -1.38 -14.11
N ILE A 178 3.11 -0.32 -14.69
CA ILE A 178 1.77 -0.35 -15.30
C ILE A 178 1.73 -1.37 -16.43
N GLU A 179 2.65 -1.29 -17.38
CA GLU A 179 2.74 -2.22 -18.52
C GLU A 179 2.89 -3.68 -18.04
N SER A 180 3.71 -3.90 -17.00
CA SER A 180 3.89 -5.23 -16.39
C SER A 180 2.60 -5.78 -15.78
N VAL A 181 1.85 -4.94 -15.06
CA VAL A 181 0.57 -5.30 -14.43
C VAL A 181 -0.52 -5.55 -15.48
N GLU A 182 -0.42 -4.92 -16.65
CA GLU A 182 -1.27 -5.18 -17.82
C GLU A 182 -0.84 -6.42 -18.63
N GLY A 183 0.25 -7.10 -18.23
CA GLY A 183 0.76 -8.29 -18.91
C GLY A 183 1.59 -8.00 -20.17
N LYS A 184 2.00 -6.75 -20.36
CA LYS A 184 2.87 -6.31 -21.45
C LYS A 184 4.34 -6.32 -21.02
N PHE A 185 5.24 -6.09 -21.97
CA PHE A 185 6.67 -5.99 -21.68
C PHE A 185 6.96 -4.71 -20.88
N PRO A 186 7.71 -4.78 -19.75
CA PRO A 186 7.90 -3.65 -18.83
C PRO A 186 8.92 -2.64 -19.39
N PHE A 187 8.48 -1.83 -20.34
CA PHE A 187 9.26 -0.76 -20.95
C PHE A 187 8.51 0.57 -20.83
N PRO A 188 9.15 1.64 -20.33
CA PRO A 188 8.56 2.98 -20.21
C PRO A 188 8.15 3.63 -21.55
#